data_AF-A0A2I0QVE9-F1
#
_entry.id   AF-A0A2I0QVE9-F1
#
_cell.length_a   1.000
_cell.length_b   1.000
_cell.length_c   1.000
_cell.angle_alpha   90.00
_cell.angle_beta   90.00
_cell.angle_gamma   90.00
#
_symmetry.space_group_name_H-M   'P 1'
#
loop_
_entity.id
_entity.type
_entity.pdbx_description
1 polymer ?
#
loop_
_entity_poly.entity_id
_entity_poly.type
_entity_poly.pdbx_seq_one_letter_code
_entity_poly.pdbx_strand_id
1 'polypeptide(L)'
;MKKILFILFTLLLVAACGTSESEEVSEGNEGTGDVVEDEKDKEQEQKEEDGADMEEWVNQLDFKASVDAEKEKATFSMNLANNEEEDLEMTFSSGQQFEIVVIDPETNEEIYRFSDGRMFTEALETKTIEADGELTWESDWDYTSDGERVEAKTYDVQVEILPMSINQKNIEEGIFKAELELQIPEMKEGSSAGTSSLAGSEGNEGEETDEHPSSDMFRNINVQGETGNYTVTGEARVFEGVFHYTVEDGHYVLVEEQMVQTDGAPDWGPFELDVEISEENLPEFGVLTMIMYWYDAKDGEPSDHLFITLEDFNP
;
A
#
# COMPACT_ATOMS: atom_id res chain seq x y z
N MET A 1 -39.51 -10.31 43.02
CA MET A 1 -38.58 -10.61 41.91
C MET A 1 -39.32 -11.59 41.00
N LYS A 2 -40.09 -11.10 40.02
CA LYS A 2 -39.82 -10.53 38.69
C LYS A 2 -40.35 -11.57 37.69
N LYS A 3 -41.48 -11.19 37.10
CA LYS A 3 -42.50 -12.06 36.50
C LYS A 3 -42.22 -12.24 35.02
N ILE A 4 -42.26 -13.49 34.56
CA ILE A 4 -42.51 -13.87 33.17
C ILE A 4 -44.03 -13.74 32.96
N LEU A 5 -44.46 -12.99 31.94
CA LEU A 5 -45.86 -12.99 31.53
C LEU A 5 -45.98 -12.84 30.01
N PHE A 6 -46.21 -13.97 29.36
CA PHE A 6 -46.97 -14.11 28.11
C PHE A 6 -48.34 -13.41 28.26
N ILE A 7 -48.82 -12.71 27.24
CA ILE A 7 -50.24 -12.76 26.82
C ILE A 7 -50.39 -12.16 25.40
N LEU A 8 -50.84 -13.06 24.54
CA LEU A 8 -51.47 -12.87 23.24
C LEU A 8 -52.83 -12.16 23.43
N PHE A 9 -53.10 -11.06 22.74
CA PHE A 9 -54.45 -10.50 22.67
C PHE A 9 -54.82 -10.01 21.26
N THR A 10 -55.36 -10.97 20.51
CA THR A 10 -56.58 -10.92 19.69
C THR A 10 -57.00 -9.61 19.01
N LEU A 11 -57.05 -9.73 17.67
CA LEU A 11 -57.80 -8.98 16.66
C LEU A 11 -59.22 -8.52 17.10
N LEU A 12 -59.59 -7.29 16.76
CA LEU A 12 -60.99 -6.91 16.54
C LEU A 12 -61.09 -5.83 15.45
N LEU A 13 -61.55 -6.24 14.26
CA LEU A 13 -62.03 -5.38 13.18
C LEU A 13 -63.48 -4.98 13.47
N VAL A 14 -63.80 -3.69 13.40
CA VAL A 14 -65.09 -3.24 12.83
C VAL A 14 -64.89 -1.86 12.18
N ALA A 15 -65.25 -1.78 10.90
CA ALA A 15 -65.39 -0.54 10.14
C ALA A 15 -66.67 0.21 10.54
N ALA A 16 -66.63 1.54 10.57
CA ALA A 16 -67.82 2.35 10.32
C ALA A 16 -67.42 3.78 9.88
N CYS A 17 -68.13 4.21 8.85
CA CYS A 17 -67.98 5.41 8.05
C CYS A 17 -68.61 6.66 8.71
N GLY A 18 -68.10 7.85 8.37
CA GLY A 18 -68.97 8.91 7.85
C GLY A 18 -69.27 10.13 8.74
N THR A 19 -69.07 11.30 8.08
CA THR A 19 -69.82 12.58 8.18
C THR A 19 -69.36 13.57 9.26
N SER A 20 -68.70 14.68 8.85
CA SER A 20 -69.23 16.07 8.63
C SER A 20 -69.52 16.79 9.95
N GLU A 21 -69.24 18.06 10.20
CA GLU A 21 -69.01 19.27 9.41
C GLU A 21 -68.38 20.32 10.37
N SER A 22 -67.82 21.35 9.77
CA SER A 22 -67.20 22.57 10.33
C SER A 22 -68.15 23.39 11.25
N GLU A 23 -67.81 24.44 12.00
CA GLU A 23 -66.75 25.45 12.13
C GLU A 23 -66.72 25.90 13.61
N GLU A 24 -65.69 26.65 14.02
CA GLU A 24 -65.79 27.98 14.67
C GLU A 24 -64.50 28.30 15.45
N VAL A 25 -64.09 29.55 15.29
CA VAL A 25 -62.78 30.14 15.56
C VAL A 25 -62.62 30.50 17.05
N SER A 26 -61.39 30.42 17.57
CA SER A 26 -60.98 31.21 18.74
C SER A 26 -59.57 31.75 18.54
N GLU A 27 -59.50 33.08 18.65
CA GLU A 27 -58.36 33.98 18.48
C GLU A 27 -57.21 33.69 19.45
N GLY A 28 -55.98 34.01 19.03
CA GLY A 28 -54.92 34.35 19.99
C GLY A 28 -53.47 34.16 19.56
N ASN A 29 -53.00 35.11 18.73
CA ASN A 29 -51.66 35.71 18.75
C ASN A 29 -50.51 35.08 17.94
N GLU A 30 -50.02 35.91 17.01
CA GLU A 30 -48.85 35.77 16.15
C GLU A 30 -47.53 35.81 16.95
N GLY A 31 -46.53 35.09 16.46
CA GLY A 31 -45.15 35.22 16.92
C GLY A 31 -44.22 34.17 16.33
N THR A 32 -43.55 34.56 15.24
CA THR A 32 -42.37 33.94 14.59
C THR A 32 -42.60 32.59 13.92
N GLY A 33 -42.75 32.64 12.58
CA GLY A 33 -42.60 31.47 11.73
C GLY A 33 -41.15 31.00 11.74
N ASP A 34 -40.94 29.80 12.26
CA ASP A 34 -39.78 28.99 11.92
C ASP A 34 -40.15 28.16 10.70
N VAL A 35 -39.52 28.51 9.58
CA VAL A 35 -39.46 27.68 8.38
C VAL A 35 -38.44 26.58 8.70
N VAL A 36 -38.93 25.39 9.08
CA VAL A 36 -38.11 24.17 9.12
C VAL A 36 -38.35 23.40 7.82
N GLU A 37 -38.07 24.06 6.69
CA GLU A 37 -38.07 23.49 5.34
C GLU A 37 -37.00 24.25 4.55
N ASP A 38 -35.72 24.06 4.87
CA ASP A 38 -34.65 24.77 4.14
C ASP A 38 -33.24 24.13 4.23
N GLU A 39 -33.05 23.01 4.93
CA GLU A 39 -31.73 22.31 4.97
C GLU A 39 -31.66 21.12 4.01
N LYS A 40 -32.76 20.39 3.79
CA LYS A 40 -32.76 19.25 2.86
C LYS A 40 -32.73 19.65 1.40
N ASP A 41 -33.41 20.74 1.05
CA ASP A 41 -33.43 21.22 -0.33
C ASP A 41 -32.09 21.87 -0.72
N LYS A 42 -31.38 22.52 0.22
CA LYS A 42 -30.03 23.06 0.00
C LYS A 42 -28.97 21.97 -0.12
N GLU A 43 -29.06 20.90 0.66
CA GLU A 43 -28.16 19.74 0.53
C GLU A 43 -28.39 18.98 -0.78
N GLN A 44 -29.63 18.93 -1.29
CA GLN A 44 -29.91 18.35 -2.60
C GLN A 44 -29.46 19.24 -3.75
N GLU A 45 -29.74 20.55 -3.70
CA GLU A 45 -29.27 21.50 -4.73
C GLU A 45 -27.73 21.58 -4.77
N GLN A 46 -27.03 21.57 -3.63
CA GLN A 46 -25.56 21.53 -3.60
C GLN A 46 -24.98 20.21 -4.12
N LYS A 47 -25.61 19.06 -3.83
CA LYS A 47 -25.15 17.78 -4.38
C LYS A 47 -25.38 17.65 -5.89
N GLU A 48 -26.46 18.23 -6.40
CA GLU A 48 -26.74 18.25 -7.83
C GLU A 48 -25.82 19.24 -8.57
N GLU A 49 -25.48 20.38 -7.97
CA GLU A 49 -24.52 21.35 -8.52
C GLU A 49 -23.08 20.83 -8.44
N ASP A 50 -22.63 20.26 -7.31
CA ASP A 50 -21.31 19.65 -7.18
C ASP A 50 -21.15 18.39 -8.03
N GLY A 51 -22.22 17.61 -8.26
CA GLY A 51 -22.18 16.43 -9.14
C GLY A 51 -22.00 16.80 -10.61
N ALA A 52 -22.62 17.89 -11.07
CA ALA A 52 -22.46 18.40 -12.43
C ALA A 52 -21.08 19.02 -12.68
N ASP A 53 -20.54 19.74 -11.69
CA ASP A 53 -19.20 20.35 -11.71
C ASP A 53 -18.09 19.27 -11.60
N MET A 54 -18.35 18.18 -10.87
CA MET A 54 -17.46 17.02 -10.76
C MET A 54 -17.35 16.22 -12.07
N GLU A 55 -18.47 15.99 -12.77
CA GLU A 55 -18.44 15.37 -14.10
C GLU A 55 -17.62 16.22 -15.09
N GLU A 56 -17.61 17.56 -14.95
CA GLU A 56 -16.88 18.44 -15.86
C GLU A 56 -15.35 18.31 -15.70
N TRP A 57 -14.82 18.31 -14.47
CA TRP A 57 -13.36 18.21 -14.24
C TRP A 57 -12.82 16.78 -14.42
N VAL A 58 -13.59 15.76 -14.06
CA VAL A 58 -13.17 14.36 -14.30
C VAL A 58 -13.05 14.08 -15.80
N ASN A 59 -13.89 14.69 -16.64
CA ASN A 59 -13.79 14.57 -18.10
C ASN A 59 -12.58 15.30 -18.70
N GLN A 60 -11.95 16.21 -17.95
CA GLN A 60 -10.76 16.96 -18.38
C GLN A 60 -9.47 16.23 -18.04
N LEU A 61 -9.55 15.29 -17.09
CA LEU A 61 -8.46 14.38 -16.77
C LEU A 61 -8.46 13.17 -17.70
N ASP A 62 -7.30 12.83 -18.25
CA ASP A 62 -7.14 11.65 -19.11
C ASP A 62 -6.36 10.59 -18.33
N PHE A 63 -7.09 9.56 -17.88
CA PHE A 63 -6.51 8.41 -17.19
C PHE A 63 -6.17 7.30 -18.17
N LYS A 64 -4.92 6.86 -18.15
CA LYS A 64 -4.44 5.73 -18.93
C LYS A 64 -3.71 4.75 -18.02
N ALA A 65 -3.91 3.49 -18.28
CA ALA A 65 -3.12 2.44 -17.67
C ALA A 65 -2.65 1.42 -18.71
N SER A 66 -1.50 0.82 -18.42
CA SER A 66 -0.93 -0.27 -19.20
C SER A 66 -0.25 -1.26 -18.28
N VAL A 67 -0.10 -2.48 -18.79
CA VAL A 67 0.72 -3.51 -18.16
C VAL A 67 1.65 -4.10 -19.20
N ASP A 68 2.94 -4.12 -18.88
CA ASP A 68 3.96 -4.75 -19.70
C ASP A 68 4.40 -6.05 -19.03
N ALA A 69 4.15 -7.17 -19.72
CA ALA A 69 4.47 -8.50 -19.22
C ALA A 69 5.87 -8.92 -19.66
N GLU A 70 6.78 -9.10 -18.71
CA GLU A 70 8.10 -9.67 -18.92
C GLU A 70 8.15 -11.14 -18.49
N LYS A 71 9.32 -11.77 -18.64
CA LYS A 71 9.48 -13.19 -18.30
C LYS A 71 9.23 -13.45 -16.81
N GLU A 72 9.69 -12.55 -15.95
CA GLU A 72 9.76 -12.78 -14.50
C GLU A 72 8.82 -11.86 -13.71
N LYS A 73 8.42 -10.72 -14.27
CA LYS A 73 7.50 -9.75 -13.66
C LYS A 73 6.59 -9.07 -14.69
N ALA A 74 5.50 -8.46 -14.23
CA ALA A 74 4.75 -7.44 -14.94
C ALA A 74 5.06 -6.07 -14.34
N THR A 75 5.12 -5.05 -15.18
CA THR A 75 5.15 -3.65 -14.74
C THR A 75 3.84 -2.99 -15.11
N PHE A 76 3.12 -2.49 -14.10
CA PHE A 76 1.92 -1.69 -14.25
C PHE A 76 2.31 -0.21 -14.27
N SER A 77 1.83 0.52 -15.27
CA SER A 77 2.00 1.97 -15.36
C SER A 77 0.64 2.63 -15.41
N MET A 78 0.42 3.60 -14.53
CA MET A 78 -0.78 4.41 -14.49
C MET A 78 -0.39 5.87 -14.70
N ASN A 79 -1.02 6.53 -15.66
CA ASN A 79 -0.77 7.91 -16.03
C ASN A 79 -2.08 8.69 -15.94
N LEU A 80 -2.02 9.86 -15.31
CA LEU A 80 -3.14 10.79 -15.22
C LEU A 80 -2.69 12.15 -15.72
N ALA A 81 -3.21 12.56 -16.87
CA ALA A 81 -2.89 13.83 -17.50
C ALA A 81 -3.98 14.88 -17.21
N ASN A 82 -3.54 16.09 -16.85
CA ASN A 82 -4.37 17.27 -16.73
C ASN A 82 -4.39 18.02 -18.06
N ASN A 83 -5.54 18.10 -18.72
CA ASN A 83 -5.70 18.83 -19.98
C ASN A 83 -6.23 20.26 -19.80
N GLU A 84 -6.27 20.76 -18.57
CA GLU A 84 -6.64 22.14 -18.25
C GLU A 84 -5.45 23.09 -18.30
N GLU A 85 -5.77 24.37 -18.49
CA GLU A 85 -4.79 25.48 -18.46
C GLU A 85 -4.45 25.92 -17.02
N GLU A 86 -5.03 25.27 -16.00
CA GLU A 86 -4.80 25.54 -14.58
C GLU A 86 -4.28 24.28 -13.85
N ASP A 87 -3.50 24.51 -12.78
CA ASP A 87 -2.99 23.43 -11.93
C ASP A 87 -4.14 22.75 -11.16
N LEU A 88 -4.02 21.45 -10.96
CA LEU A 88 -4.99 20.63 -10.26
C LEU A 88 -4.37 20.03 -8.99
N GLU A 89 -5.06 20.18 -7.86
CA GLU A 89 -4.66 19.58 -6.58
C GLU A 89 -5.45 18.31 -6.31
N MET A 90 -4.76 17.17 -6.28
CA MET A 90 -5.32 15.87 -5.96
C MET A 90 -4.92 15.47 -4.54
N THR A 91 -5.89 15.13 -3.70
CA THR A 91 -5.64 14.71 -2.32
C THR A 91 -6.00 13.24 -2.12
N PHE A 92 -5.15 12.54 -1.37
CA PHE A 92 -5.29 11.16 -0.95
C PHE A 92 -5.49 11.09 0.56
N SER A 93 -6.27 10.11 1.01
CA SER A 93 -6.60 9.92 2.43
C SER A 93 -5.47 9.24 3.23
N SER A 94 -4.47 8.68 2.55
CA SER A 94 -3.35 7.95 3.12
C SER A 94 -2.15 7.96 2.17
N GLY A 95 -1.04 7.33 2.56
CA GLY A 95 0.08 7.05 1.66
C GLY A 95 -0.25 6.03 0.55
N GLN A 96 -1.38 5.32 0.65
CA GLN A 96 -1.89 4.51 -0.45
C GLN A 96 -2.54 5.41 -1.49
N GLN A 97 -1.93 5.49 -2.68
CA GLN A 97 -2.42 6.32 -3.78
C GLN A 97 -3.13 5.52 -4.86
N PHE A 98 -2.91 4.20 -4.92
CA PHE A 98 -3.51 3.33 -5.92
C PHE A 98 -3.75 1.91 -5.37
N GLU A 99 -4.51 1.13 -6.12
CA GLU A 99 -4.72 -0.30 -5.91
C GLU A 99 -4.59 -1.03 -7.26
N ILE A 100 -4.03 -2.23 -7.21
CA ILE A 100 -3.94 -3.14 -8.34
C ILE A 100 -4.49 -4.48 -7.86
N VAL A 101 -5.46 -5.02 -8.58
CA VAL A 101 -6.07 -6.32 -8.28
C VAL A 101 -5.97 -7.20 -9.51
N VAL A 102 -5.40 -8.40 -9.35
CA VAL A 102 -5.31 -9.40 -10.42
C VAL A 102 -6.25 -10.54 -10.10
N ILE A 103 -7.12 -10.88 -11.04
CA ILE A 103 -8.20 -11.86 -10.88
C ILE A 103 -8.02 -12.96 -11.92
N ASP A 104 -8.14 -14.21 -11.49
CA ASP A 104 -8.25 -15.35 -12.40
C ASP A 104 -9.66 -15.38 -13.02
N PRO A 105 -9.82 -15.17 -14.34
CA PRO A 105 -11.14 -15.10 -14.97
C PRO A 105 -11.88 -16.45 -14.99
N GLU A 106 -11.18 -17.58 -14.82
CA GLU A 106 -11.80 -18.90 -14.82
C GLU A 106 -12.43 -19.26 -13.48
N THR A 107 -11.77 -18.87 -12.37
CA THR A 107 -12.21 -19.18 -11.01
C THR A 107 -12.87 -18.00 -10.30
N ASN A 108 -12.66 -16.77 -10.81
CA ASN A 108 -13.01 -15.50 -10.20
C ASN A 108 -12.32 -15.30 -8.83
N GLU A 109 -11.12 -15.88 -8.66
CA GLU A 109 -10.29 -15.75 -7.47
C GLU A 109 -9.36 -14.55 -7.60
N GLU A 110 -9.20 -13.81 -6.51
CA GLU A 110 -8.20 -12.75 -6.41
C GLU A 110 -6.84 -13.37 -6.12
N ILE A 111 -5.88 -13.10 -7.00
CA ILE A 111 -4.57 -13.73 -6.99
C ILE A 111 -3.52 -12.77 -6.45
N TYR A 112 -3.72 -11.48 -6.67
CA TYR A 112 -2.85 -10.43 -6.17
C TYR A 112 -3.65 -9.18 -5.87
N ARG A 113 -3.28 -8.51 -4.78
CA ARG A 113 -3.73 -7.19 -4.40
C ARG A 113 -2.52 -6.39 -3.94
N PHE A 114 -2.36 -5.18 -4.46
CA PHE A 114 -1.24 -4.32 -4.09
C PHE A 114 -1.28 -3.94 -2.61
N SER A 115 -2.43 -3.73 -2.00
CA SER A 115 -2.46 -3.42 -0.56
C SER A 115 -2.15 -4.61 0.37
N ASP A 116 -2.14 -5.85 -0.11
CA ASP A 116 -1.91 -7.01 0.74
C ASP A 116 -0.48 -7.04 1.30
N GLY A 117 -0.37 -7.23 2.62
CA GLY A 117 0.91 -7.27 3.33
C GLY A 117 1.61 -5.90 3.47
N ARG A 118 1.07 -4.83 2.87
CA ARG A 118 1.64 -3.48 2.92
C ARG A 118 1.00 -2.65 4.04
N MET A 119 1.80 -1.75 4.64
CA MET A 119 1.31 -0.76 5.61
C MET A 119 1.43 0.63 4.99
N PHE A 120 0.36 1.43 5.09
CA PHE A 120 0.32 2.79 4.56
C PHE A 120 0.15 3.79 5.70
N THR A 121 0.75 4.97 5.55
CA THR A 121 0.59 6.06 6.52
C THR A 121 -0.81 6.64 6.45
N GLU A 122 -1.45 6.90 7.59
CA GLU A 122 -2.77 7.57 7.66
C GLU A 122 -2.70 9.10 7.48
N ALA A 123 -1.65 9.60 6.83
CA ALA A 123 -1.46 11.03 6.59
C ALA A 123 -2.09 11.44 5.25
N LEU A 124 -2.75 12.61 5.24
CA LEU A 124 -3.23 13.20 3.99
C LEU A 124 -2.05 13.55 3.10
N GLU A 125 -2.09 13.10 1.85
CA GLU A 125 -1.12 13.47 0.83
C GLU A 125 -1.79 14.32 -0.25
N THR A 126 -1.14 15.41 -0.63
CA THR A 126 -1.60 16.25 -1.75
C THR A 126 -0.55 16.22 -2.86
N LYS A 127 -0.99 15.96 -4.09
CA LYS A 127 -0.20 16.01 -5.31
C LYS A 127 -0.75 17.10 -6.22
N THR A 128 0.13 17.88 -6.81
CA THR A 128 -0.23 18.88 -7.82
C THR A 128 0.06 18.31 -9.20
N ILE A 129 -0.91 18.38 -10.11
CA ILE A 129 -0.72 18.17 -11.54
C ILE A 129 -0.71 19.55 -12.18
N GLU A 130 0.42 19.98 -12.73
CA GLU A 130 0.52 21.28 -13.40
C GLU A 130 -0.45 21.36 -14.58
N ALA A 131 -0.79 22.57 -15.02
CA ALA A 131 -1.49 22.81 -16.29
C ALA A 131 -0.79 22.08 -17.46
N ASP A 132 -1.57 21.37 -18.29
CA ASP A 132 -1.08 20.47 -19.35
C ASP A 132 -0.07 19.37 -18.89
N GLY A 133 0.02 19.13 -17.58
CA GLY A 133 0.96 18.22 -16.94
C GLY A 133 0.40 16.81 -16.72
N GLU A 134 1.22 15.93 -16.14
CA GLU A 134 0.82 14.55 -15.84
C GLU A 134 1.47 14.03 -14.54
N LEU A 135 0.79 13.09 -13.89
CA LEU A 135 1.36 12.24 -12.85
C LEU A 135 1.44 10.80 -13.35
N THR A 136 2.50 10.11 -12.95
CA THR A 136 2.72 8.70 -13.28
C THR A 136 3.02 7.90 -12.03
N TRP A 137 2.39 6.74 -11.92
CA TRP A 137 2.66 5.72 -10.92
C TRP A 137 3.13 4.45 -11.63
N GLU A 138 4.09 3.76 -11.04
CA GLU A 138 4.60 2.48 -11.53
C GLU A 138 4.63 1.47 -10.38
N SER A 139 4.28 0.22 -10.69
CA SER A 139 4.36 -0.90 -9.74
C SER A 139 4.74 -2.18 -10.47
N ASP A 140 5.66 -2.93 -9.88
CA ASP A 140 6.01 -4.26 -10.38
C ASP A 140 5.24 -5.35 -9.62
N TRP A 141 4.97 -6.47 -10.31
CA TRP A 141 4.51 -7.72 -9.71
C TRP A 141 5.23 -8.89 -10.37
N ASP A 142 5.88 -9.71 -9.56
CA ASP A 142 6.67 -10.90 -9.92
C ASP A 142 5.84 -12.14 -10.36
N TYR A 143 4.52 -11.98 -10.47
CA TYR A 143 3.57 -13.06 -10.73
C TYR A 143 3.45 -14.09 -9.61
N THR A 144 3.72 -13.73 -8.35
CA THR A 144 3.53 -14.64 -7.22
C THR A 144 2.26 -14.38 -6.43
N SER A 145 1.69 -15.45 -5.91
CA SER A 145 0.57 -15.48 -4.98
C SER A 145 0.85 -16.56 -3.94
N ASP A 146 0.74 -16.24 -2.65
CA ASP A 146 1.14 -17.14 -1.54
C ASP A 146 2.57 -17.72 -1.67
N GLY A 147 3.48 -16.94 -2.28
CA GLY A 147 4.88 -17.34 -2.50
C GLY A 147 5.09 -18.37 -3.63
N GLU A 148 4.04 -18.72 -4.36
CA GLU A 148 4.13 -19.56 -5.56
C GLU A 148 3.82 -18.73 -6.81
N ARG A 149 4.57 -18.99 -7.89
CA ARG A 149 4.28 -18.36 -9.18
C ARG A 149 2.94 -18.85 -9.70
N VAL A 150 2.11 -17.91 -10.12
CA VAL A 150 0.78 -18.20 -10.66
C VAL A 150 0.87 -18.86 -12.03
N GLU A 151 -0.21 -19.50 -12.47
CA GLU A 151 -0.24 -20.24 -13.72
C GLU A 151 0.07 -19.34 -14.93
N ALA A 152 0.77 -19.89 -15.93
CA ALA A 152 1.00 -19.17 -17.19
C ALA A 152 -0.28 -19.14 -18.04
N LYS A 153 -1.08 -18.09 -17.84
CA LYS A 153 -2.33 -17.82 -18.56
C LYS A 153 -2.65 -16.33 -18.59
N THR A 154 -3.80 -15.99 -19.13
CA THR A 154 -4.32 -14.62 -19.12
C THR A 154 -5.13 -14.38 -17.86
N TYR A 155 -4.88 -13.24 -17.21
CA TYR A 155 -5.59 -12.76 -16.03
C TYR A 155 -6.28 -11.42 -16.32
N ASP A 156 -7.38 -11.17 -15.62
CA ASP A 156 -8.04 -9.88 -15.60
C ASP A 156 -7.36 -9.00 -14.55
N VAL A 157 -7.04 -7.76 -14.90
CA VAL A 157 -6.43 -6.80 -13.98
C VAL A 157 -7.33 -5.59 -13.84
N GLN A 158 -7.54 -5.17 -12.59
CA GLN A 158 -8.16 -3.89 -12.26
C GLN A 158 -7.11 -2.99 -11.63
N VAL A 159 -6.92 -1.80 -12.19
CA VAL A 159 -6.07 -0.76 -11.59
C VAL A 159 -6.93 0.44 -11.26
N GLU A 160 -6.66 1.07 -10.12
CA GLU A 160 -7.43 2.22 -9.63
C GLU A 160 -6.52 3.21 -8.92
N ILE A 161 -6.61 4.50 -9.26
CA ILE A 161 -6.05 5.58 -8.44
C ILE A 161 -7.10 5.94 -7.38
N LEU A 162 -6.66 6.19 -6.14
CA LEU A 162 -7.51 6.36 -4.95
C LEU A 162 -7.53 7.80 -4.40
N PRO A 163 -7.82 8.84 -5.20
CA PRO A 163 -7.95 10.18 -4.65
C PRO A 163 -9.26 10.30 -3.87
N MET A 164 -9.21 11.02 -2.75
CA MET A 164 -10.42 11.36 -1.99
C MET A 164 -11.09 12.64 -2.49
N SER A 165 -10.30 13.56 -3.06
CA SER A 165 -10.79 14.85 -3.54
C SER A 165 -9.89 15.44 -4.61
N ILE A 166 -10.48 16.25 -5.49
CA ILE A 166 -9.79 17.08 -6.48
C ILE A 166 -10.19 18.53 -6.24
N ASN A 167 -9.22 19.45 -6.18
CA ASN A 167 -9.43 20.87 -5.88
C ASN A 167 -10.32 21.09 -4.65
N GLN A 168 -10.09 20.27 -3.61
CA GLN A 168 -10.83 20.25 -2.34
C GLN A 168 -12.30 19.81 -2.44
N LYS A 169 -12.79 19.42 -3.64
CA LYS A 169 -14.09 18.79 -3.80
C LYS A 169 -13.95 17.28 -3.71
N ASN A 170 -14.73 16.66 -2.81
CA ASN A 170 -14.78 15.21 -2.70
C ASN A 170 -15.27 14.61 -4.01
N ILE A 171 -14.76 13.43 -4.35
CA ILE A 171 -15.11 12.71 -5.56
C ILE A 171 -15.64 11.31 -5.21
N GLU A 172 -16.34 10.69 -6.15
CA GLU A 172 -16.72 9.29 -6.02
C GLU A 172 -15.49 8.37 -6.19
N GLU A 173 -15.49 7.23 -5.51
CA GLU A 173 -14.47 6.18 -5.70
C GLU A 173 -14.61 5.54 -7.09
N GLY A 174 -13.52 4.96 -7.63
CA GLY A 174 -13.55 4.25 -8.91
C GLY A 174 -13.60 5.12 -10.16
N ILE A 175 -13.49 6.45 -10.06
CA ILE A 175 -13.51 7.34 -11.24
C ILE A 175 -12.26 7.20 -12.13
N PHE A 176 -11.11 6.82 -11.55
CA PHE A 176 -9.87 6.54 -12.28
C PHE A 176 -9.54 5.06 -12.22
N LYS A 177 -10.38 4.28 -12.89
CA LYS A 177 -10.27 2.83 -12.95
C LYS A 177 -10.10 2.35 -14.38
N ALA A 178 -9.23 1.36 -14.57
CA ALA A 178 -9.05 0.69 -15.84
C ALA A 178 -9.03 -0.83 -15.66
N GLU A 179 -9.57 -1.52 -16.66
CA GLU A 179 -9.49 -2.97 -16.79
C GLU A 179 -8.47 -3.30 -17.88
N LEU A 180 -7.51 -4.16 -17.54
CA LEU A 180 -6.44 -4.62 -18.42
C LEU A 180 -6.44 -6.15 -18.50
N GLU A 181 -5.85 -6.68 -19.56
CA GLU A 181 -5.54 -8.11 -19.66
C GLU A 181 -4.04 -8.31 -19.48
N LEU A 182 -3.65 -9.26 -18.62
CA LEU A 182 -2.25 -9.62 -18.38
C LEU A 182 -2.01 -11.07 -18.78
N GLN A 183 -1.21 -11.26 -19.84
CA GLN A 183 -0.76 -12.60 -20.23
C GLN A 183 0.56 -12.94 -19.53
N ILE A 184 0.52 -13.90 -18.60
CA ILE A 184 1.70 -14.38 -17.90
C ILE A 184 2.40 -15.45 -18.74
N PRO A 185 3.69 -15.26 -19.08
CA PRO A 185 4.40 -16.19 -19.96
C PRO A 185 4.80 -17.49 -19.25
N GLU A 186 4.84 -18.60 -20.01
CA GLU A 186 5.43 -19.86 -19.55
C GLU A 186 6.94 -19.70 -19.31
N MET A 187 7.43 -20.21 -18.17
CA MET A 187 8.85 -20.46 -17.98
C MET A 187 9.23 -21.76 -18.67
N LYS A 188 10.04 -21.71 -19.73
CA LYS A 188 10.59 -22.91 -20.36
C LYS A 188 11.51 -23.62 -19.36
N GLU A 189 11.14 -24.83 -18.95
CA GLU A 189 11.93 -25.63 -18.01
C GLU A 189 13.37 -25.84 -18.50
N GLY A 190 14.31 -25.34 -17.71
CA GLY A 190 15.71 -25.74 -17.72
C GLY A 190 16.03 -26.57 -16.48
N SER A 191 15.94 -27.90 -16.61
CA SER A 191 16.51 -28.90 -15.72
C SER A 191 15.94 -29.00 -14.29
N SER A 192 15.01 -29.95 -14.15
CA SER A 192 14.82 -30.79 -12.96
C SER A 192 16.13 -31.07 -12.19
N ALA A 193 16.15 -30.67 -10.91
CA ALA A 193 16.86 -31.36 -9.84
C ALA A 193 15.84 -31.45 -8.70
N GLY A 194 15.14 -32.57 -8.55
CA GLY A 194 15.72 -33.75 -7.93
C GLY A 194 15.12 -33.86 -6.54
N THR A 195 14.06 -34.66 -6.42
CA THR A 195 13.43 -34.99 -5.16
C THR A 195 14.47 -35.58 -4.20
N SER A 196 14.68 -34.95 -3.05
CA SER A 196 15.41 -35.56 -1.94
C SER A 196 14.61 -35.40 -0.66
N SER A 197 13.80 -36.42 -0.40
CA SER A 197 13.39 -36.86 0.93
C SER A 197 14.56 -36.82 1.91
N LEU A 198 14.41 -36.11 3.03
CA LEU A 198 14.97 -36.52 4.32
C LEU A 198 14.03 -36.12 5.45
N ALA A 199 13.72 -37.12 6.27
CA ALA A 199 12.92 -37.02 7.47
C ALA A 199 13.73 -36.43 8.64
N GLY A 200 13.04 -35.63 9.46
CA GLY A 200 13.15 -35.52 10.92
C GLY A 200 14.52 -35.30 11.58
N SER A 201 14.63 -34.20 12.34
CA SER A 201 15.10 -34.27 13.73
C SER A 201 14.74 -32.98 14.48
N GLU A 202 13.85 -33.10 15.47
CA GLU A 202 13.74 -32.16 16.58
C GLU A 202 14.99 -32.27 17.48
N GLY A 203 15.40 -31.18 18.15
CA GLY A 203 16.39 -31.25 19.24
C GLY A 203 17.22 -29.98 19.57
N ASN A 204 16.57 -28.96 20.13
CA ASN A 204 16.87 -28.24 21.39
C ASN A 204 18.30 -27.71 21.78
N GLU A 205 18.35 -26.38 21.98
CA GLU A 205 18.98 -25.53 23.05
C GLU A 205 20.50 -25.45 23.36
N GLY A 206 20.98 -24.19 23.49
CA GLY A 206 22.11 -23.67 24.32
C GLY A 206 23.43 -23.45 23.57
N GLU A 207 24.24 -22.38 23.70
CA GLU A 207 24.39 -21.28 24.67
C GLU A 207 25.37 -20.22 24.05
N GLU A 208 25.35 -18.99 24.55
CA GLU A 208 25.92 -17.72 24.03
C GLU A 208 27.46 -17.61 23.85
N THR A 209 27.94 -16.81 22.87
CA THR A 209 29.03 -15.80 22.98
C THR A 209 29.34 -15.10 21.63
N ASP A 210 29.53 -13.78 21.68
CA ASP A 210 29.82 -12.81 20.59
C ASP A 210 28.67 -12.59 19.60
N GLU A 211 27.78 -11.65 19.95
CA GLU A 211 26.64 -11.20 19.14
C GLU A 211 27.12 -10.40 17.91
N HIS A 212 27.79 -11.08 16.98
CA HIS A 212 27.87 -10.57 15.62
C HIS A 212 26.51 -10.83 14.97
N PRO A 213 25.79 -9.79 14.50
CA PRO A 213 24.55 -9.99 13.79
C PRO A 213 24.84 -10.89 12.58
N SER A 214 24.10 -11.99 12.48
CA SER A 214 24.25 -12.96 11.39
C SER A 214 22.90 -13.47 10.97
N SER A 215 22.76 -13.72 9.67
CA SER A 215 21.59 -14.32 9.05
C SER A 215 22.01 -15.53 8.21
N ASP A 216 21.07 -16.14 7.48
CA ASP A 216 21.39 -17.26 6.60
C ASP A 216 22.30 -16.85 5.42
N MET A 217 22.31 -15.54 5.10
CA MET A 217 23.05 -14.95 3.99
C MET A 217 24.22 -14.05 4.41
N PHE A 218 24.27 -13.57 5.66
CA PHE A 218 25.32 -12.68 6.17
C PHE A 218 25.95 -13.22 7.44
N ARG A 219 27.28 -13.12 7.57
CA ARG A 219 27.97 -13.55 8.79
C ARG A 219 29.27 -12.80 9.03
N ASN A 220 29.84 -13.00 10.22
CA ASN A 220 31.12 -12.41 10.64
C ASN A 220 31.12 -10.87 10.53
N ILE A 221 29.98 -10.26 10.86
CA ILE A 221 29.77 -8.81 10.75
C ILE A 221 30.50 -8.08 11.86
N ASN A 222 31.35 -7.12 11.50
CA ASN A 222 32.06 -6.28 12.44
C ASN A 222 31.95 -4.81 12.03
N VAL A 223 31.56 -3.97 12.98
CA VAL A 223 31.40 -2.52 12.82
C VAL A 223 32.52 -1.82 13.58
N GLN A 224 33.15 -0.85 12.93
CA GLN A 224 34.12 0.06 13.53
C GLN A 224 33.81 1.49 13.13
N GLY A 225 34.24 2.45 13.94
CA GLY A 225 34.01 3.87 13.69
C GLY A 225 32.96 4.47 14.63
N GLU A 226 32.83 5.79 14.57
CA GLU A 226 31.94 6.60 15.41
C GLU A 226 31.73 7.95 14.73
N THR A 227 30.71 8.70 15.16
CA THR A 227 30.46 10.08 14.73
C THR A 227 30.39 10.21 13.19
N GLY A 228 29.51 9.40 12.59
CA GLY A 228 29.20 9.49 11.17
C GLY A 228 30.24 8.88 10.23
N ASN A 229 31.29 8.24 10.73
CA ASN A 229 32.29 7.56 9.92
C ASN A 229 32.38 6.10 10.37
N TYR A 230 31.85 5.18 9.58
CA TYR A 230 31.77 3.76 9.93
C TYR A 230 32.38 2.87 8.85
N THR A 231 33.08 1.83 9.27
CA THR A 231 33.52 0.72 8.41
C THR A 231 32.83 -0.55 8.87
N VAL A 232 32.05 -1.16 7.97
CA VAL A 232 31.34 -2.42 8.21
C VAL A 232 31.95 -3.51 7.35
N THR A 233 32.49 -4.55 7.99
CA THR A 233 33.10 -5.71 7.32
C THR A 233 32.29 -6.96 7.58
N GLY A 234 32.23 -7.87 6.61
CA GLY A 234 31.53 -9.14 6.77
C GLY A 234 31.74 -10.10 5.62
N GLU A 235 30.99 -11.19 5.64
CA GLU A 235 30.88 -12.12 4.51
C GLU A 235 29.41 -12.27 4.12
N ALA A 236 29.13 -12.29 2.81
CA ALA A 236 27.81 -12.53 2.24
C ALA A 236 27.82 -13.77 1.34
N ARG A 237 26.73 -14.53 1.34
CA ARG A 237 26.48 -15.65 0.43
C ARG A 237 25.12 -15.48 -0.22
N VAL A 238 25.02 -14.51 -1.10
CA VAL A 238 23.79 -14.12 -1.79
C VAL A 238 23.82 -14.56 -3.25
N PHE A 239 22.65 -14.88 -3.82
CA PHE A 239 22.54 -15.29 -5.23
C PHE A 239 23.04 -14.16 -6.15
N GLU A 240 23.82 -14.50 -7.18
CA GLU A 240 24.53 -13.55 -8.07
C GLU A 240 25.53 -12.59 -7.38
N GLY A 241 25.71 -12.70 -6.06
CA GLY A 241 26.64 -11.88 -5.30
C GLY A 241 26.15 -10.47 -5.02
N VAL A 242 24.88 -10.17 -5.26
CA VAL A 242 24.31 -8.83 -5.05
C VAL A 242 23.50 -8.77 -3.76
N PHE A 243 23.79 -7.78 -2.93
CA PHE A 243 22.95 -7.39 -1.80
C PHE A 243 22.87 -5.87 -1.68
N HIS A 244 21.98 -5.38 -0.83
CA HIS A 244 21.67 -3.97 -0.69
C HIS A 244 21.75 -3.58 0.78
N TYR A 245 21.99 -2.29 1.04
CA TYR A 245 21.84 -1.75 2.38
C TYR A 245 21.27 -0.34 2.40
N THR A 246 20.60 0.01 3.50
CA THR A 246 20.18 1.36 3.86
C THR A 246 20.72 1.71 5.26
N VAL A 247 20.72 3.00 5.61
CA VAL A 247 21.00 3.45 6.98
C VAL A 247 19.92 4.41 7.44
N GLU A 248 19.35 4.17 8.61
CA GLU A 248 18.27 4.95 9.20
C GLU A 248 18.43 5.14 10.72
N ASP A 249 17.74 6.14 11.26
CA ASP A 249 17.67 6.40 12.72
C ASP A 249 16.28 6.07 13.32
N GLY A 250 15.39 5.47 12.51
CA GLY A 250 13.99 5.16 12.85
C GLY A 250 13.00 6.30 12.57
N HIS A 251 13.48 7.50 12.24
CA HIS A 251 12.66 8.63 11.78
C HIS A 251 12.92 8.98 10.32
N TYR A 252 14.18 8.89 9.89
CA TYR A 252 14.64 9.23 8.57
C TYR A 252 15.61 8.17 8.04
N VAL A 253 15.54 7.94 6.72
CA VAL A 253 16.59 7.22 5.99
C VAL A 253 17.70 8.23 5.69
N LEU A 254 18.87 8.00 6.28
CA LEU A 254 20.05 8.88 6.19
C LEU A 254 21.00 8.47 5.06
N VAL A 255 20.99 7.20 4.70
CA VAL A 255 21.64 6.68 3.49
C VAL A 255 20.59 5.86 2.73
N GLU A 256 20.20 6.36 1.56
CA GLU A 256 19.34 5.65 0.62
C GLU A 256 20.00 4.36 0.13
N GLU A 257 19.19 3.45 -0.41
CA GLU A 257 19.60 2.12 -0.83
C GLU A 257 20.88 2.14 -1.69
N GLN A 258 21.88 1.37 -1.23
CA GLN A 258 23.14 1.14 -1.94
C GLN A 258 23.26 -0.33 -2.33
N MET A 259 23.74 -0.58 -3.55
CA MET A 259 24.02 -1.92 -4.05
C MET A 259 25.48 -2.32 -3.78
N VAL A 260 25.69 -3.56 -3.33
CA VAL A 260 27.00 -4.16 -3.04
C VAL A 260 27.17 -5.46 -3.83
N GLN A 261 28.31 -5.56 -4.53
CA GLN A 261 28.70 -6.76 -5.29
C GLN A 261 29.77 -7.55 -4.54
N THR A 262 29.58 -8.87 -4.47
CA THR A 262 30.51 -9.86 -3.91
C THR A 262 30.74 -11.00 -4.91
N ASP A 263 31.57 -11.97 -4.52
CA ASP A 263 31.83 -13.18 -5.32
C ASP A 263 30.59 -14.08 -5.49
N GLY A 264 29.59 -13.94 -4.61
CA GLY A 264 28.29 -14.60 -4.69
C GLY A 264 28.24 -16.09 -4.35
N ALA A 265 27.02 -16.58 -4.13
CA ALA A 265 26.74 -17.96 -3.79
C ALA A 265 27.24 -18.94 -4.88
N PRO A 266 27.68 -20.17 -4.52
CA PRO A 266 27.48 -20.83 -3.22
C PRO A 266 28.53 -20.51 -2.16
N ASP A 267 29.63 -19.85 -2.53
CA ASP A 267 30.72 -19.52 -1.61
C ASP A 267 30.42 -18.22 -0.85
N TRP A 268 31.09 -18.02 0.29
CA TRP A 268 31.00 -16.79 1.06
C TRP A 268 31.99 -15.78 0.50
N GLY A 269 31.50 -14.63 0.03
CA GLY A 269 32.31 -13.52 -0.47
C GLY A 269 32.52 -12.47 0.63
N PRO A 270 33.76 -12.02 0.89
CA PRO A 270 34.01 -10.95 1.85
C PRO A 270 33.56 -9.59 1.29
N PHE A 271 33.12 -8.70 2.18
CA PHE A 271 32.82 -7.31 1.84
C PHE A 271 33.35 -6.34 2.90
N GLU A 272 33.55 -5.10 2.48
CA GLU A 272 33.93 -3.94 3.31
C GLU A 272 33.14 -2.73 2.79
N LEU A 273 32.38 -2.08 3.68
CA LEU A 273 31.54 -0.93 3.39
C LEU A 273 32.00 0.25 4.23
N ASP A 274 32.28 1.38 3.58
CA ASP A 274 32.54 2.65 4.25
C ASP A 274 31.28 3.52 4.17
N VAL A 275 30.78 3.93 5.34
CA VAL A 275 29.59 4.75 5.49
C VAL A 275 29.98 6.10 6.09
N GLU A 276 29.67 7.16 5.36
CA GLU A 276 29.91 8.54 5.78
C GLU A 276 28.58 9.29 5.87
N ILE A 277 28.29 9.85 7.05
CA ILE A 277 27.10 10.66 7.34
C ILE A 277 27.57 11.96 8.00
N SER A 278 27.14 13.11 7.47
CA SER A 278 27.46 14.41 8.06
C SER A 278 26.98 14.50 9.50
N GLU A 279 27.82 15.04 10.40
CA GLU A 279 27.49 15.19 11.84
C GLU A 279 26.15 15.92 12.09
N GLU A 280 25.76 16.85 11.21
CA GLU A 280 24.51 17.60 11.30
C GLU A 280 23.25 16.75 11.03
N ASN A 281 23.41 15.60 10.39
CA ASN A 281 22.34 14.65 10.10
C ASN A 281 22.32 13.48 11.10
N LEU A 282 23.29 13.40 12.02
CA LEU A 282 23.31 12.37 13.04
C LEU A 282 22.22 12.64 14.09
N PRO A 283 21.58 11.59 14.62
CA PRO A 283 20.57 11.76 15.64
C PRO A 283 21.20 12.28 16.94
N GLU A 284 20.53 13.24 17.60
CA GLU A 284 20.96 13.69 18.95
C GLU A 284 20.76 12.59 20.00
N PHE A 285 19.75 11.74 19.81
CA PHE A 285 19.40 10.59 20.65
C PHE A 285 18.78 9.50 19.77
N GLY A 286 19.05 8.23 20.06
CA GLY A 286 18.53 7.11 19.28
C GLY A 286 19.64 6.17 18.82
N VAL A 287 19.27 5.23 17.95
CA VAL A 287 20.17 4.20 17.44
C VAL A 287 20.27 4.36 15.93
N LEU A 288 21.48 4.54 15.43
CA LEU A 288 21.75 4.53 14.01
C LEU A 288 21.88 3.08 13.54
N THR A 289 21.02 2.66 12.62
CA THR A 289 20.87 1.27 12.20
C THR A 289 21.12 1.15 10.71
N MET A 290 22.01 0.24 10.33
CA MET A 290 22.15 -0.25 8.97
C MET A 290 21.26 -1.48 8.78
N ILE A 291 20.55 -1.53 7.66
CA ILE A 291 19.74 -2.68 7.28
C ILE A 291 20.38 -3.27 6.02
N MET A 292 20.89 -4.50 6.11
CA MET A 292 21.35 -5.25 4.93
C MET A 292 20.26 -6.22 4.51
N TYR A 293 20.05 -6.37 3.21
CA TYR A 293 19.09 -7.33 2.65
C TYR A 293 19.54 -7.71 1.26
N TRP A 294 19.03 -8.81 0.74
CA TRP A 294 19.22 -9.20 -0.65
C TRP A 294 17.86 -9.48 -1.26
N TYR A 295 17.73 -9.32 -2.57
CA TYR A 295 16.48 -9.64 -3.23
C TYR A 295 16.44 -11.13 -3.49
N ASP A 296 15.45 -11.83 -2.92
CA ASP A 296 15.29 -13.25 -3.25
C ASP A 296 14.95 -13.35 -4.74
N ALA A 297 15.75 -14.11 -5.48
CA ALA A 297 15.62 -14.28 -6.92
C ALA A 297 14.28 -14.94 -7.33
N LYS A 298 13.47 -15.37 -6.36
CA LYS A 298 12.13 -15.92 -6.56
C LYS A 298 11.02 -14.89 -6.54
N ASP A 299 11.06 -13.92 -5.63
CA ASP A 299 9.97 -12.97 -5.37
C ASP A 299 10.38 -11.50 -5.56
N GLY A 300 11.67 -11.21 -5.73
CA GLY A 300 12.17 -9.85 -5.93
C GLY A 300 11.92 -8.93 -4.75
N GLU A 301 11.53 -9.48 -3.60
CA GLU A 301 11.31 -8.75 -2.37
C GLU A 301 12.62 -8.69 -1.57
N PRO A 302 12.85 -7.60 -0.81
CA PRO A 302 13.90 -7.56 0.19
C PRO A 302 13.75 -8.75 1.15
N SER A 303 14.72 -9.65 1.11
CA SER A 303 14.75 -10.85 1.92
C SER A 303 15.94 -10.81 2.88
N ASP A 304 15.78 -11.51 3.99
CA ASP A 304 16.81 -11.69 5.02
C ASP A 304 17.38 -10.37 5.55
N HIS A 305 16.49 -9.47 6.01
CA HIS A 305 16.87 -8.20 6.63
C HIS A 305 17.73 -8.43 7.87
N LEU A 306 19.00 -8.04 7.78
CA LEU A 306 19.94 -8.01 8.89
C LEU A 306 20.09 -6.57 9.38
N PHE A 307 19.61 -6.34 10.61
CA PHE A 307 19.74 -5.06 11.30
C PHE A 307 21.06 -5.01 12.07
N ILE A 308 21.84 -3.97 11.83
CA ILE A 308 23.18 -3.77 12.40
C ILE A 308 23.21 -2.38 13.03
N THR A 309 23.43 -2.32 14.33
CA THR A 309 23.67 -1.03 15.00
C THR A 309 25.03 -0.48 14.58
N LEU A 310 25.04 0.71 13.98
CA LEU A 310 26.26 1.46 13.69
C LEU A 310 26.75 2.21 14.92
N GLU A 311 25.84 2.90 15.62
CA GLU A 311 26.14 3.66 16.83
C GLU A 311 24.86 3.88 17.67
N ASP A 312 25.01 3.86 18.99
CA ASP A 312 23.95 4.20 19.95
C ASP A 312 24.28 5.56 20.57
N PHE A 313 23.44 6.56 20.31
CA PHE A 313 23.59 7.94 20.79
C PHE A 313 22.94 8.13 22.17
N ASN A 314 22.43 7.08 22.79
CA ASN A 314 21.90 7.13 24.15
C ASN A 314 23.04 7.09 25.20
N PRO A 315 23.04 8.01 26.19
CA PRO A 315 24.13 8.19 27.15
C PRO A 315 24.21 7.19 28.31
#